data_AF-A0A5D8QFL5-F1
#
_entry.id   AF-A0A5D8QFL5-F1
#
_cell.length_a   1.000
_cell.length_b   1.000
_cell.length_c   1.000
_cell.angle_alpha   90.00
_cell.angle_beta   90.00
_cell.angle_gamma   90.00
#
_symmetry.space_group_name_H-M   'P 1'
#
loop_
_entity.id
_entity.type
_entity.pdbx_description
1 polymer ?
#
loop_
_entity_poly.entity_id
_entity_poly.type
_entity_poly.pdbx_seq_one_letter_code
_entity_poly.pdbx_strand_id
1 'polypeptide(L)' 'MEYKGAVYETELFIKPNKVADSAPKERKSTAYTPPDTHYYKYGQSLFKQVTFEGCDQDILEMLCEISLGKYKKMA' A
#
# COMPACT_ATOMS: atom_id res chain seq x y z
N MET A 1 -12.96 -45.86 -4.75
CA MET A 1 -13.93 -44.86 -5.28
C MET A 1 -14.19 -45.22 -6.73
N GLU A 2 -15.45 -45.29 -7.17
CA GLU A 2 -15.78 -45.69 -8.55
C GLU A 2 -16.21 -44.46 -9.36
N TYR A 3 -15.61 -44.26 -10.53
CA TYR A 3 -16.02 -43.23 -11.48
C TYR A 3 -16.02 -43.79 -12.90
N LYS A 4 -17.16 -43.69 -13.58
CA LYS A 4 -17.38 -44.22 -14.94
C LYS A 4 -17.00 -45.71 -15.09
N GLY A 5 -17.34 -46.54 -14.09
CA GLY A 5 -17.11 -47.98 -14.13
C GLY A 5 -15.66 -48.42 -13.90
N ALA A 6 -14.74 -47.49 -13.66
CA ALA A 6 -13.37 -47.78 -13.26
C ALA A 6 -13.23 -47.68 -11.75
N VAL A 7 -12.74 -48.76 -11.13
CA VAL A 7 -12.44 -48.81 -9.69
C VAL A 7 -10.99 -48.37 -9.52
N TYR A 8 -10.82 -47.25 -8.83
CA TYR A 8 -9.49 -46.73 -8.49
C TYR A 8 -9.10 -47.20 -7.09
N GLU A 9 -7.92 -47.81 -7.02
CA GLU A 9 -7.23 -48.07 -5.76
C GLU A 9 -6.85 -46.73 -5.13
N THR A 10 -7.31 -46.50 -3.91
CA THR A 10 -7.09 -45.24 -3.19
C THR A 10 -6.32 -45.51 -1.93
N GLU A 11 -5.12 -44.94 -1.82
CA GLU A 11 -4.38 -44.94 -0.57
C GLU A 11 -4.94 -43.89 0.39
N LEU A 12 -4.95 -44.21 1.68
CA LEU A 12 -5.45 -43.32 2.72
C LEU A 12 -4.43 -42.21 2.96
N PHE A 13 -4.81 -40.97 2.63
CA PHE A 13 -3.99 -39.80 2.95
C PHE A 13 -4.05 -39.50 4.45
N ILE A 14 -2.99 -39.86 5.18
CA ILE A 14 -2.80 -39.47 6.57
C ILE A 14 -2.20 -38.06 6.58
N LYS A 15 -3.01 -37.06 6.95
CA LYS A 15 -2.55 -35.68 7.07
C LYS A 15 -1.43 -35.60 8.12
N PRO A 16 -0.21 -35.13 7.78
CA PRO A 16 0.87 -35.04 8.74
C PRO A 16 0.50 -34.07 9.85
N ASN A 17 0.72 -34.50 11.09
CA ASN A 17 0.45 -33.69 12.26
C ASN A 17 1.48 -32.55 12.30
N LYS A 18 1.02 -31.30 12.15
CA LYS A 18 1.90 -30.15 12.23
C LYS A 18 2.38 -30.04 13.66
N VAL A 19 3.64 -30.38 13.93
CA VAL A 19 4.29 -30.09 15.19
C VAL A 19 4.21 -28.57 15.36
N ALA A 20 3.41 -28.11 16.30
CA ALA A 20 3.37 -26.71 16.66
C ALA A 20 4.69 -26.40 17.35
N ASP A 21 5.58 -25.68 16.68
CA ASP A 21 6.74 -25.07 17.32
C ASP A 21 6.22 -24.21 18.48
N SER A 22 6.51 -24.62 19.71
CA SER A 22 6.11 -23.96 20.96
C SER A 22 6.94 -22.72 21.28
N ALA A 23 7.65 -22.17 20.30
CA ALA A 23 8.32 -20.88 20.44
C ALA A 23 7.30 -19.76 20.19
N PRO A 24 7.11 -18.81 21.12
CA PRO A 24 6.37 -17.60 20.84
C PRO A 24 7.12 -16.83 19.75
N LYS A 25 6.71 -17.00 18.48
CA LYS A 25 7.13 -16.09 17.42
C LYS A 25 6.57 -14.72 17.76
N GLU A 26 7.46 -13.76 17.98
CA GLU A 26 7.11 -12.35 17.99
C GLU A 26 6.18 -12.08 16.80
N ARG A 27 4.97 -11.61 17.10
CA ARG A 27 3.98 -11.28 16.08
C ARG A 27 4.45 -10.02 15.36
N LYS A 28 5.41 -10.18 14.45
CA LYS A 28 5.73 -9.13 13.49
C LYS A 28 4.47 -8.96 12.65
N SER A 29 3.87 -7.77 12.75
CA SER A 29 2.73 -7.39 11.94
C SER A 29 3.04 -7.72 10.47
N THR A 30 2.21 -8.53 9.84
CA THR A 30 2.30 -8.81 8.39
C THR A 30 1.73 -7.67 7.56
N ALA A 31 1.17 -6.64 8.21
CA ALA A 31 0.62 -5.49 7.53
C ALA A 31 1.75 -4.58 7.02
N TYR A 32 1.62 -4.14 5.77
CA TYR A 32 2.50 -3.15 5.18
C TYR A 32 2.50 -1.88 6.04
N THR A 33 3.70 -1.47 6.48
CA THR A 33 3.90 -0.19 7.17
C THR A 33 4.47 0.78 6.16
N PRO A 34 3.76 1.88 5.83
CA PRO A 34 4.26 2.88 4.91
C PRO A 34 5.56 3.51 5.43
N PRO A 35 6.51 3.86 4.54
CA PRO A 35 7.72 4.59 4.91
C PRO A 35 7.43 5.92 5.59
N ASP A 36 8.41 6.44 6.34
CA ASP A 36 8.30 7.74 7.02
C ASP A 36 8.16 8.93 6.04
N THR A 37 8.42 8.70 4.75
CA THR A 37 8.21 9.67 3.67
C THR A 37 6.79 9.65 3.11
N HIS A 38 5.89 8.80 3.62
CA HIS A 38 4.57 8.61 3.04
C HIS A 38 3.64 9.79 3.38
N TYR A 39 3.13 10.45 2.34
CA TYR A 39 2.29 11.65 2.43
C TYR A 39 1.06 11.48 3.34
N TYR A 40 0.42 10.31 3.35
CA TYR A 40 -0.76 10.06 4.18
C TYR A 40 -0.47 10.14 5.69
N LYS A 41 0.70 9.66 6.15
CA LYS A 41 1.04 9.63 7.57
C LYS A 41 1.73 10.91 8.04
N TYR A 42 2.65 11.41 7.21
CA TYR A 42 3.57 12.47 7.61
C TYR A 42 3.45 13.71 6.72
N GLY A 43 2.48 13.77 5.81
CA GLY A 43 2.29 14.93 4.93
C GLY A 43 2.18 16.23 5.70
N GLN A 44 1.49 16.24 6.85
CA GLN A 44 1.36 17.45 7.66
C GLN A 44 2.70 17.96 8.23
N SER A 45 3.66 17.09 8.54
CA SER A 45 4.99 17.50 9.00
C SER A 45 5.98 17.70 7.85
N LEU A 46 5.79 17.00 6.74
CA LEU A 46 6.63 17.08 5.53
C LEU A 46 6.33 18.33 4.70
N PHE A 47 5.07 18.79 4.67
CA PHE A 47 4.69 20.02 3.99
C PHE A 47 4.72 21.20 4.95
N LYS A 48 5.38 22.28 4.55
CA LYS A 48 5.31 23.54 5.29
C LYS A 48 3.88 24.04 5.27
N GLN A 49 3.36 24.43 6.43
CA GLN A 49 2.05 25.07 6.52
C GLN A 49 2.12 26.41 5.77
N VAL A 50 1.35 26.50 4.69
CA VAL A 50 1.21 27.75 3.93
C VAL A 50 0.06 28.53 4.56
N THR A 51 0.37 29.73 5.07
CA THR A 51 -0.65 30.70 5.45
C THR A 51 -1.02 31.50 4.20
N PHE A 52 -2.31 31.55 3.88
CA PHE A 52 -2.82 32.37 2.79
C PHE A 52 -3.04 33.80 3.29
N GLU A 53 -1.95 34.52 3.54
CA GLU A 53 -1.98 35.97 3.80
C GLU A 53 -1.83 36.79 2.50
N GLY A 54 -1.67 36.11 1.35
CA GLY A 54 -1.60 36.72 0.02
C GLY A 54 -2.99 36.97 -0.59
N CYS A 55 -3.05 37.84 -1.60
CA CYS A 55 -4.27 38.07 -2.37
C CYS A 55 -4.67 36.79 -3.10
N ASP A 56 -5.97 36.48 -3.17
CA ASP A 56 -6.51 35.32 -3.88
C ASP A 56 -5.97 35.21 -5.32
N GLN A 57 -5.73 36.36 -5.97
CA GLN A 57 -5.17 36.43 -7.32
C GLN A 57 -3.73 35.91 -7.38
N ASP A 58 -2.90 36.25 -6.40
CA ASP A 58 -1.49 35.80 -6.34
C ASP A 58 -1.42 34.28 -6.12
N ILE A 59 -2.36 33.74 -5.32
CA ILE A 59 -2.48 32.30 -5.06
C ILE A 59 -2.86 31.57 -6.35
N LEU A 60 -3.84 32.09 -7.09
CA LEU A 60 -4.28 31.50 -8.35
C LEU A 60 -3.18 31.57 -9.42
N GLU A 61 -2.42 32.66 -9.49
CA GLU A 61 -1.29 32.79 -10.40
C GLU A 61 -0.20 31.76 -10.10
N MET A 62 0.21 31.64 -8.83
CA MET A 62 1.18 30.62 -8.39
C MET A 62 0.70 29.20 -8.70
N LEU A 63 -0.56 28.87 -8.42
CA LEU A 63 -1.12 27.54 -8.71
C LEU A 63 -1.15 27.25 -10.22
N CYS A 64 -1.48 28.25 -11.04
CA CYS A 64 -1.37 28.16 -12.49
C CYS A 64 0.07 27.91 -12.94
N GLU A 65 1.06 28.59 -12.36
CA GLU A 65 2.47 28.37 -12.69
C GLU A 65 2.96 26.97 -12.32
N ILE A 66 2.60 26.46 -11.13
CA ILE A 66 3.00 25.11 -10.69
C ILE A 66 2.37 24.03 -11.57
N SER A 67 1.08 24.18 -11.90
CA SER A 67 0.32 23.17 -12.65
C SER A 67 0.58 23.24 -14.16
N LEU A 68 0.66 24.44 -14.73
CA LEU A 68 0.73 24.67 -16.17
C LEU A 68 2.11 25.12 -16.65
N GLY A 69 3.05 25.48 -15.77
CA GLY A 69 4.38 25.97 -16.14
C GLY A 69 5.20 25.00 -16.99
N LYS A 70 4.92 23.69 -16.90
CA LYS A 70 5.54 22.66 -17.77
C LYS A 70 5.08 22.74 -19.23
N TYR A 71 3.88 23.27 -19.47
CA TYR A 71 3.30 23.42 -20.81
C TYR A 71 3.59 24.79 -21.44
N LYS A 72 4.11 25.75 -20.66
CA LYS A 72 4.51 27.08 -21.13
C LYS A 72 5.68 27.05 -22.14
N LYS A 73 6.40 25.92 -22.27
CA LYS A 73 7.48 25.70 -23.24
C LYS A 73 7.03 25.10 -24.58
N MET A 74 5.73 24.90 -24.79
CA MET A 74 5.17 24.25 -25.98
C MET A 74 4.34 25.20 -26.87
N ALA A 75 4.46 26.52 -26.66
CA ALA A 75 3.79 27.56 -27.47
C ALA A 75 4.80 28.61 -27.92
#